data_AF-A0A1V3XAF8-F1
#
_entry.id   AF-A0A1V3XAF8-F1
#
_cell.length_a   1.000
_cell.length_b   1.000
_cell.length_c   1.000
_cell.angle_alpha   90.00
_cell.angle_beta   90.00
_cell.angle_gamma   90.00
#
_symmetry.space_group_name_H-M   'P 1'
#
loop_
_entity.id
_entity.type
_entity.pdbx_description
1 polymer ?
#
loop_
_entity_poly.entity_id
_entity_poly.type
_entity_poly.pdbx_seq_one_letter_code
_entity_poly.pdbx_strand_id
1 'polypeptide(L)'
;MWTSDPKRGRAVATRLQAGTVNINEGYAAAWASVDAPMGGMKASGLGRRHGAQGILKYTEPQTIAIERGLPVGVPSWMRADHYARLMSGGLRVLRRLPGVK
;
A
#
# COMPACT_ATOMS: atom_id res chain seq x y z
N MET A 1 -17.00 -20.72 8.27
CA MET A 1 -17.59 -20.64 9.63
C MET A 1 -19.09 -20.68 9.51
N TRP A 2 -19.80 -21.27 10.46
CA TRP A 2 -21.26 -21.35 10.42
C TRP A 2 -21.85 -20.60 11.61
N THR A 3 -22.87 -19.79 11.36
CA THR A 3 -23.56 -18.99 12.37
C THR A 3 -24.93 -18.55 11.87
N SER A 4 -25.89 -18.42 12.79
CA SER A 4 -27.20 -17.82 12.51
C SER A 4 -27.17 -16.28 12.45
N ASP A 5 -26.09 -15.64 12.88
CA ASP A 5 -25.91 -14.18 12.84
C ASP A 5 -24.73 -13.79 11.92
N PRO A 6 -25.01 -13.37 10.67
CA PRO A 6 -23.98 -12.96 9.72
C PRO A 6 -23.15 -11.76 10.18
N LYS A 7 -23.71 -10.83 10.98
CA LYS A 7 -22.96 -9.66 11.48
C LYS A 7 -21.90 -10.11 12.48
N ARG A 8 -22.27 -11.02 13.38
CA ARG A 8 -21.31 -11.67 14.29
C ARG A 8 -20.27 -12.47 13.51
N GLY A 9 -20.68 -13.24 12.50
CA GLY A 9 -19.77 -13.98 11.64
C GLY A 9 -18.71 -13.07 11.00
N ARG A 10 -19.12 -11.92 10.47
CA ARG A 10 -18.21 -10.92 9.91
C ARG A 10 -17.26 -10.35 10.95
N ALA A 11 -17.74 -10.02 12.15
CA ALA A 11 -16.91 -9.49 13.23
C ALA A 11 -15.85 -10.48 13.74
N VAL A 12 -16.16 -11.79 13.69
CA VAL A 12 -15.18 -12.85 13.97
C VAL A 12 -14.21 -13.00 12.81
N ALA A 13 -14.70 -13.01 11.56
CA ALA A 13 -13.89 -13.17 10.35
C ALA A 13 -12.75 -12.15 10.27
N THR A 14 -13.01 -10.89 10.64
CA THR A 14 -12.00 -9.82 10.64
C THR A 14 -10.85 -10.02 11.64
N ARG A 15 -11.00 -10.94 12.60
CA ARG A 15 -9.97 -11.26 13.59
C ARG A 15 -9.13 -12.47 13.20
N LEU A 16 -9.54 -13.21 12.17
CA LEU A 16 -8.85 -14.40 11.73
C LEU A 16 -7.66 -14.04 10.84
N GLN A 17 -6.50 -14.61 11.16
CA GLN A 17 -5.31 -14.53 10.31
C GLN A 17 -5.36 -15.62 9.23
N ALA A 18 -6.33 -15.51 8.34
CA ALA A 18 -6.55 -16.41 7.21
C ALA A 18 -6.67 -15.60 5.92
N GLY A 19 -6.17 -16.14 4.80
CA GLY A 19 -6.22 -15.40 3.54
C GLY A 19 -7.63 -15.28 2.95
N THR A 20 -8.53 -16.19 3.31
CA THR A 20 -9.93 -16.22 2.88
C THR A 20 -10.79 -16.84 3.97
N VAL A 21 -11.98 -16.29 4.21
CA VAL A 21 -12.94 -16.78 5.19
C VAL A 21 -14.33 -16.79 4.57
N ASN A 22 -14.97 -17.95 4.49
CA ASN A 22 -16.38 -18.07 4.09
C ASN A 22 -17.28 -18.11 5.35
N ILE A 23 -18.45 -17.47 5.27
CA ILE A 23 -19.50 -17.49 6.31
C ILE A 23 -20.70 -18.21 5.73
N ASN A 24 -21.20 -19.23 6.45
CA ASN A 24 -22.31 -20.10 6.06
C ASN A 24 -22.10 -20.82 4.72
N GLU A 25 -20.85 -21.01 4.32
CA GLU A 25 -20.42 -21.72 3.13
C GLU A 25 -19.00 -22.29 3.37
N GLY A 26 -18.65 -23.39 2.69
CA GLY A 26 -17.42 -24.15 2.92
C GLY A 26 -16.19 -23.68 2.12
N TYR A 27 -16.34 -23.25 0.88
CA TYR A 27 -15.24 -22.89 -0.02
C TYR A 27 -15.66 -22.07 -1.25
N ALA A 28 -16.77 -22.43 -1.89
CA ALA A 28 -17.14 -22.03 -3.23
C ALA A 28 -17.31 -20.52 -3.40
N ALA A 29 -17.87 -19.81 -2.40
CA ALA A 29 -18.20 -18.40 -2.57
C ALA A 29 -16.94 -17.55 -2.81
N ALA A 30 -15.94 -17.70 -1.96
CA ALA A 30 -14.68 -16.98 -2.14
C ALA A 30 -13.79 -17.56 -3.24
N TRP A 31 -13.85 -18.85 -3.52
CA TRP A 31 -13.10 -19.43 -4.65
C TRP A 31 -13.66 -18.98 -6.01
N ALA A 32 -14.98 -18.94 -6.18
CA ALA A 32 -15.61 -18.49 -7.42
C ALA A 32 -15.52 -16.97 -7.63
N SER A 33 -15.22 -16.21 -6.58
CA SER A 33 -14.98 -14.76 -6.66
C SER A 33 -13.59 -14.46 -7.24
N VAL A 34 -13.43 -14.65 -8.55
CA VAL A 34 -12.12 -14.53 -9.25
C VAL A 34 -11.49 -13.14 -9.18
N ASP A 35 -12.30 -12.10 -8.98
CA ASP A 35 -11.81 -10.72 -8.78
C ASP A 35 -11.33 -10.47 -7.35
N ALA A 36 -11.75 -11.30 -6.39
CA ALA A 36 -11.34 -11.15 -4.98
C ALA A 36 -10.00 -11.87 -4.73
N PRO A 37 -9.02 -11.22 -4.06
CA PRO A 37 -7.72 -11.84 -3.83
C PRO A 37 -7.81 -13.07 -2.93
N MET A 38 -7.29 -14.20 -3.43
CA MET A 38 -7.25 -15.48 -2.71
C MET A 38 -5.81 -15.93 -2.47
N GLY A 39 -5.50 -16.44 -1.28
CA GLY A 39 -4.16 -16.91 -0.91
C GLY A 39 -4.08 -17.41 0.53
N GLY A 40 -2.91 -17.86 0.95
CA GLY A 40 -2.63 -18.26 2.34
C GLY A 40 -2.22 -17.08 3.23
N MET A 41 -2.16 -17.31 4.53
CA MET A 41 -1.46 -16.45 5.48
C MET A 41 -0.50 -17.33 6.31
N LYS A 42 0.54 -16.71 6.89
CA LYS A 42 1.58 -17.41 7.68
C LYS A 42 2.26 -18.52 6.86
N ALA A 43 2.47 -19.69 7.48
CA ALA A 43 3.08 -20.84 6.84
C ALA A 43 2.26 -21.45 5.68
N SER A 44 0.98 -21.07 5.50
CA SER A 44 0.17 -21.59 4.40
C SER A 44 0.54 -21.02 3.03
N GLY A 45 1.38 -19.98 2.98
CA GLY A 45 1.92 -19.45 1.73
C GLY A 45 2.00 -17.91 1.68
N LEU A 46 2.55 -17.42 0.56
CA LEU A 46 2.81 -16.01 0.30
C LEU A 46 2.04 -15.52 -0.93
N GLY A 47 1.64 -14.26 -0.92
CA GLY A 47 0.98 -13.60 -2.06
C GLY A 47 -0.48 -14.03 -2.31
N ARG A 48 -0.99 -13.74 -3.51
CA ARG A 48 -2.37 -13.97 -3.94
C ARG A 48 -2.42 -14.56 -5.36
N ARG A 49 -3.47 -15.29 -5.71
CA ARG A 49 -3.67 -15.88 -7.06
C ARG A 49 -4.84 -15.30 -7.86
N HIS A 50 -5.81 -14.70 -7.20
CA HIS A 50 -6.98 -14.07 -7.80
C HIS A 50 -6.86 -12.54 -7.72
N GLY A 51 -7.76 -11.84 -8.42
CA GLY A 51 -7.81 -10.38 -8.47
C GLY A 51 -6.56 -9.75 -9.10
N ALA A 52 -6.48 -8.43 -9.02
CA ALA A 52 -5.35 -7.66 -9.55
C ALA A 52 -4.00 -8.14 -9.01
N GLN A 53 -3.95 -8.50 -7.72
CA GLN A 53 -2.75 -8.99 -7.04
C GLN A 53 -2.23 -10.31 -7.64
N GLY A 54 -3.13 -11.14 -8.20
CA GLY A 54 -2.76 -12.37 -8.89
C GLY A 54 -2.02 -12.13 -10.19
N ILE A 55 -2.30 -11.02 -10.89
CA ILE A 55 -1.63 -10.62 -12.13
C ILE A 55 -0.39 -9.79 -11.82
N LEU A 56 -0.52 -8.79 -10.93
CA LEU A 56 0.55 -7.85 -10.59
C LEU A 56 1.82 -8.52 -10.06
N LYS A 57 1.72 -9.68 -9.41
CA LYS A 57 2.90 -10.44 -8.95
C LYS A 57 3.79 -10.96 -10.08
N TYR A 58 3.29 -10.99 -11.32
CA TYR A 58 4.04 -11.34 -12.52
C TYR A 58 4.53 -10.11 -13.29
N THR A 59 4.39 -8.91 -12.70
CA THR A 59 4.83 -7.65 -13.28
C THR A 59 5.90 -7.02 -12.40
N GLU A 60 6.76 -6.19 -12.99
CA GLU A 60 7.79 -5.44 -12.26
C GLU A 60 7.37 -3.97 -12.13
N PRO A 61 7.30 -3.39 -10.91
CA PRO A 61 7.00 -1.98 -10.75
C PRO A 61 8.15 -1.11 -11.28
N GLN A 62 7.84 -0.12 -12.12
CA GLN A 62 8.81 0.85 -12.64
C GLN A 62 8.40 2.26 -12.26
N THR A 63 9.33 3.02 -11.68
CA THR A 63 9.14 4.45 -11.40
C THR A 63 9.90 5.26 -12.45
N ILE A 64 9.20 6.20 -13.10
CA ILE A 64 9.79 7.17 -14.05
C ILE A 64 9.52 8.57 -13.50
N ALA A 65 10.57 9.35 -13.27
CA ALA A 65 10.47 10.70 -12.72
C ALA A 65 11.17 11.72 -13.63
N ILE A 66 10.55 12.89 -13.78
CA ILE A 66 11.08 14.02 -14.56
C ILE A 66 11.01 15.27 -13.68
N GLU A 67 12.14 15.93 -13.48
CA GLU A 67 12.20 17.25 -12.84
C GLU A 67 11.86 18.33 -13.89
N ARG A 68 10.78 19.09 -13.68
CA ARG A 68 10.32 20.15 -14.62
C ARG A 68 10.65 21.57 -14.16
N GLY A 69 11.27 21.72 -12.98
CA GLY A 69 11.57 23.01 -12.36
C GLY A 69 13.01 23.06 -11.86
N LEU A 70 13.21 23.52 -10.63
CA LEU A 70 14.52 23.48 -9.99
C LEU A 70 14.89 22.01 -9.69
N PRO A 71 16.10 21.56 -10.06
CA PRO A 71 16.60 20.26 -9.64
C PRO A 71 16.56 20.15 -8.12
N VAL A 72 16.13 19.00 -7.60
CA VAL A 72 16.19 18.71 -6.16
C VAL A 72 17.66 18.60 -5.70
N GLY A 73 18.54 18.26 -6.63
CA GLY A 73 19.99 18.19 -6.40
C GLY A 73 20.64 19.55 -6.19
N VAL A 74 21.82 19.52 -5.54
CA VAL A 74 22.70 20.69 -5.42
C VAL A 74 23.13 21.11 -6.84
N PRO A 75 22.90 22.37 -7.25
CA PRO A 75 23.42 22.86 -8.53
C PRO A 75 24.95 22.75 -8.58
N SER A 76 25.51 22.32 -9.71
CA SER A 76 26.95 22.04 -9.87
C SER A 76 27.88 23.22 -9.56
N TRP A 77 27.37 24.44 -9.70
CA TRP A 77 28.09 25.69 -9.41
C TRP A 77 28.04 26.09 -7.92
N MET A 78 27.26 25.40 -7.09
CA MET A 78 27.10 25.71 -5.68
C MET A 78 27.74 24.64 -4.80
N ARG A 79 28.43 25.06 -3.74
CA ARG A 79 28.91 24.12 -2.71
C ARG A 79 27.73 23.54 -1.91
N ALA A 80 27.81 22.25 -1.62
CA ALA A 80 26.74 21.50 -0.95
C ALA A 80 26.38 22.04 0.45
N ASP A 81 27.36 22.53 1.20
CA ASP A 81 27.18 23.13 2.53
C ASP A 81 26.33 24.40 2.49
N HIS A 82 26.55 25.25 1.49
CA HIS A 82 25.76 26.47 1.29
C HIS A 82 24.34 26.15 0.83
N TYR A 83 24.18 25.23 -0.12
CA TYR A 83 22.85 24.80 -0.58
C TYR A 83 22.03 24.18 0.56
N ALA A 84 22.63 23.31 1.37
CA ALA A 84 21.96 22.68 2.50
C ALA A 84 21.49 23.69 3.56
N ARG A 85 22.32 24.71 3.86
CA ARG A 85 21.94 25.80 4.77
C ARG A 85 20.78 26.63 4.21
N LEU A 86 20.82 26.95 2.91
CA LEU A 86 19.78 27.72 2.24
C LEU A 86 18.46 26.96 2.19
N MET A 87 18.48 25.69 1.79
CA MET A 87 17.29 24.82 1.77
C MET A 87 16.71 24.61 3.17
N SER A 88 17.55 24.28 4.17
CA SER A 88 17.09 24.07 5.55
C SER A 88 16.59 25.36 6.21
N GLY A 89 17.11 26.52 5.80
CA GLY A 89 16.60 27.83 6.20
C GLY A 89 15.24 28.11 5.58
N GLY A 90 15.12 27.91 4.26
CA GLY A 90 13.87 28.09 3.51
C GLY A 90 12.73 27.22 4.03
N LEU A 91 12.99 25.93 4.28
CA LEU A 91 12.01 25.01 4.87
C LEU A 91 11.56 25.45 6.27
N ARG A 92 12.46 25.99 7.10
CA ARG A 92 12.10 26.52 8.42
C ARG A 92 11.23 27.78 8.34
N VAL A 93 11.44 28.62 7.33
CA VAL A 93 10.61 29.80 7.07
C VAL A 93 9.24 29.39 6.54
N LEU A 94 9.20 28.48 5.56
CA LEU A 94 7.94 27.92 5.03
C LEU A 94 7.07 27.30 6.13
N ARG A 95 7.68 26.56 7.07
CA ARG A 95 6.97 25.98 8.23
C ARG A 95 6.38 27.04 9.19
N ARG A 96 6.84 28.29 9.12
CA ARG A 96 6.37 29.41 9.94
C ARG A 96 5.37 30.31 9.24
N LEU A 97 5.14 30.13 7.93
CA LEU A 97 4.14 30.90 7.19
C LEU A 97 2.74 30.27 7.35
N PRO A 98 1.72 31.04 7.79
CA PRO A 98 0.37 30.54 7.92
C PRO A 98 -0.24 30.29 6.53
N GLY A 99 -0.76 29.07 6.30
CA GLY A 99 -1.40 28.67 5.04
C GLY A 99 -0.69 27.55 4.27
N VAL A 100 0.51 27.14 4.70
CA VAL A 100 1.20 25.93 4.19
C VAL A 100 1.02 24.81 5.23
N LYS A 101 -0.19 24.25 5.28
CA LYS A 101 -0.53 23.00 5.95
C LYS A 101 -1.44 22.20 5.05
#